data_AF-A0AA38WM72-F1
#
_entry.id   AF-A0AA38WM72-F1
#
_cell.length_a   1.000
_cell.length_b   1.000
_cell.length_c   1.000
_cell.angle_alpha   90.00
_cell.angle_beta   90.00
_cell.angle_gamma   90.00
#
_symmetry.space_group_name_H-M   'P 1'
#
loop_
_entity.id
_entity.type
_entity.pdbx_description
1 polymer ?
#
loop_
_entity_poly.entity_id
_entity_poly.type
_entity_poly.pdbx_seq_one_letter_code
_entity_poly.pdbx_strand_id
1 'polypeptide(L)'
;MFIVFSFEFISSTLLNLICYVKNAARIKVHELRDKSKADLFAQLKDLKAELALLRVAKVTGGAPNKLSKIKVVRTSIAQVLTVISQTQKAKLREAYKNKKYLPLDLRPKKTRAIRRRLTKHQVSITGSFTHTRDDLTKRLLSKVLYHVP
;
A
#
# COMPACT_ATOMS: atom_id res chain seq x y z
N MET A 1 -32.27 -3.39 39.35
CA MET A 1 -31.28 -2.59 38.60
C MET A 1 -29.87 -3.00 39.01
N PHE A 2 -29.39 -4.22 38.72
CA PHE A 2 -27.99 -4.60 39.03
C PHE A 2 -27.50 -5.91 38.35
N ILE A 3 -28.04 -6.31 37.20
CA ILE A 3 -27.59 -7.56 36.53
C ILE A 3 -27.55 -7.40 35.00
N VAL A 4 -26.79 -6.43 34.50
CA VAL A 4 -26.49 -6.33 33.05
C VAL A 4 -25.04 -5.95 32.72
N PHE A 5 -24.12 -5.91 33.70
CA PHE A 5 -22.76 -5.39 33.46
C PHE A 5 -21.63 -6.46 33.37
N SER A 6 -21.96 -7.75 33.24
CA SER A 6 -20.94 -8.81 33.34
C SER A 6 -20.76 -9.67 32.09
N PHE A 7 -21.47 -9.41 31.00
CA PHE A 7 -21.43 -10.28 29.81
C PHE A 7 -20.59 -9.75 28.63
N GLU A 8 -20.02 -8.55 28.73
CA GLU A 8 -19.20 -7.97 27.65
C GLU A 8 -17.69 -8.16 27.83
N PHE A 9 -17.22 -8.66 28.98
CA PHE A 9 -15.79 -8.80 29.26
C PHE A 9 -15.19 -10.15 28.85
N ILE A 10 -16.02 -11.15 28.54
CA ILE A 10 -15.55 -12.52 28.18
C ILE A 10 -15.31 -12.66 26.66
N SER A 11 -15.81 -11.73 25.83
CA SER A 11 -15.68 -11.82 24.36
C SER A 11 -14.32 -11.30 23.83
N SER A 12 -13.70 -10.31 24.48
CA SER A 12 -12.45 -9.69 24.01
C SER A 12 -11.19 -10.55 24.28
N THR A 13 -11.20 -11.36 25.35
CA THR A 13 -10.11 -12.29 25.68
C THR A 13 -10.20 -13.58 24.86
N LEU A 14 -11.41 -14.06 24.54
CA LEU A 14 -11.61 -15.20 23.63
C LEU A 14 -11.29 -14.84 22.17
N LEU A 15 -11.58 -13.62 21.70
CA LEU A 15 -11.14 -13.20 20.36
C LEU A 15 -9.61 -13.07 20.25
N ASN A 16 -8.94 -12.58 21.29
CA ASN A 16 -7.47 -12.54 21.33
C ASN A 16 -6.85 -13.96 21.41
N LEU A 17 -7.51 -14.91 22.07
CA LEU A 17 -7.05 -16.30 22.15
C LEU A 17 -7.25 -17.07 20.83
N ILE A 18 -8.37 -16.84 20.12
CA ILE A 18 -8.61 -17.40 18.76
C ILE A 18 -7.64 -16.78 17.73
N CYS A 19 -7.21 -15.53 17.95
CA CYS A 19 -6.19 -14.86 17.12
C CYS A 19 -4.77 -15.41 17.38
N TYR A 20 -4.43 -15.76 18.63
CA TYR A 20 -3.09 -16.20 19.02
C TYR A 20 -2.70 -17.59 18.47
N VAL A 21 -3.65 -18.52 18.36
CA VAL A 21 -3.36 -19.94 18.00
C VAL A 21 -3.10 -20.16 16.50
N LYS A 22 -3.37 -19.20 15.62
CA LYS A 22 -3.14 -19.33 14.16
C LYS A 22 -1.69 -19.04 13.70
N ASN A 23 -0.75 -18.79 14.63
CA ASN A 23 0.53 -18.14 14.34
C ASN A 23 1.78 -19.04 14.24
N ALA A 24 1.70 -20.36 14.41
CA ALA A 24 2.92 -21.18 14.55
C ALA A 24 3.68 -21.46 13.24
N ALA A 25 3.02 -21.42 12.07
CA ALA A 25 3.62 -21.85 10.79
C ALA A 25 3.61 -20.79 9.67
N ARG A 26 3.21 -19.56 9.98
CA ARG A 26 3.06 -18.49 8.99
C ARG A 26 4.24 -17.53 9.07
N ILE A 27 4.91 -17.31 7.94
CA ILE A 27 5.98 -16.31 7.85
C ILE A 27 5.42 -14.93 8.16
N LYS A 28 6.04 -14.24 9.13
CA LYS A 28 5.65 -12.88 9.47
C LYS A 28 6.38 -11.90 8.56
N VAL A 29 5.62 -10.94 8.02
CA VAL A 29 6.13 -10.03 6.98
C VAL A 29 7.16 -9.03 7.55
N HIS A 30 7.05 -8.64 8.83
CA HIS A 30 8.01 -7.72 9.44
C HIS A 30 9.41 -8.32 9.47
N GLU A 31 9.55 -9.59 9.84
CA GLU A 31 10.83 -10.32 9.87
C GLU A 31 11.49 -10.42 8.48
N LEU A 32 10.71 -10.35 7.39
CA LEU A 32 11.24 -10.41 6.03
C LEU A 32 11.84 -9.08 5.55
N ARG A 33 11.47 -7.95 6.16
CA ARG A 33 11.95 -6.63 5.75
C ARG A 33 13.39 -6.36 6.18
N ASP A 34 13.80 -6.97 7.28
CA ASP A 34 15.14 -6.79 7.86
C ASP A 34 16.19 -7.72 7.21
N LYS A 35 15.75 -8.70 6.41
CA LYS A 35 16.62 -9.68 5.75
C LYS A 35 17.26 -9.14 4.48
N SER A 36 18.42 -9.69 4.13
CA SER A 36 19.12 -9.32 2.90
C SER A 36 18.39 -9.85 1.66
N LYS A 37 18.65 -9.22 0.50
CA LYS A 37 18.08 -9.66 -0.79
C LYS A 37 18.47 -11.11 -1.11
N ALA A 38 19.69 -11.53 -0.81
CA ALA A 38 20.17 -12.89 -1.09
C ALA A 38 19.40 -13.93 -0.28
N ASP A 39 19.17 -13.66 1.00
CA ASP A 39 18.44 -14.56 1.90
C ASP A 39 16.97 -14.72 1.49
N LEU A 40 16.34 -13.65 1.03
CA LEU A 40 14.98 -13.70 0.49
C LEU A 40 14.88 -14.57 -0.78
N PHE A 41 15.92 -14.55 -1.64
CA PHE A 41 15.96 -15.42 -2.82
C PHE A 41 16.23 -16.88 -2.47
N ALA A 42 17.04 -17.15 -1.45
CA ALA A 42 17.24 -18.51 -0.92
C ALA A 42 15.90 -19.07 -0.39
N GLN A 43 15.25 -18.35 0.52
CA GLN A 43 13.94 -18.74 1.07
C GLN A 43 12.88 -18.97 -0.02
N LEU A 44 12.89 -18.15 -1.06
CA LEU A 44 11.98 -18.30 -2.19
C LEU A 44 12.23 -19.60 -2.97
N LYS A 45 13.48 -20.03 -3.16
CA LYS A 45 13.81 -21.29 -3.82
C LYS A 45 13.32 -22.48 -3.00
N ASP A 46 13.55 -22.45 -1.69
CA ASP A 46 13.15 -23.53 -0.77
C ASP A 46 11.63 -23.70 -0.74
N LEU A 47 10.89 -22.59 -0.61
CA LEU A 47 9.42 -22.60 -0.62
C LEU A 47 8.84 -23.09 -1.95
N LYS A 48 9.50 -22.80 -3.08
CA LYS A 48 9.09 -23.31 -4.40
C LYS A 48 9.33 -24.82 -4.52
N ALA A 49 10.45 -25.32 -4.00
CA ALA A 49 10.73 -26.75 -3.97
C ALA A 49 9.70 -27.48 -3.10
N GLU A 50 9.39 -26.96 -1.91
CA GLU A 50 8.34 -27.50 -1.04
C GLU A 50 6.97 -27.52 -1.75
N LEU A 51 6.60 -26.42 -2.43
CA LEU A 51 5.35 -26.37 -3.18
C LEU A 51 5.29 -27.43 -4.29
N ALA A 52 6.40 -27.68 -4.99
CA ALA A 52 6.47 -28.71 -6.03
C ALA A 52 6.22 -30.10 -5.44
N LEU A 53 6.85 -30.43 -4.32
CA LEU A 53 6.64 -31.69 -3.60
C LEU A 53 5.18 -31.85 -3.14
N LEU A 54 4.58 -30.79 -2.60
CA LEU A 54 3.17 -30.82 -2.17
C LEU A 54 2.19 -30.98 -3.34
N ARG A 55 2.53 -30.50 -4.54
CA ARG A 55 1.71 -30.71 -5.74
C ARG A 55 1.75 -32.15 -6.21
N VAL A 56 2.91 -32.81 -6.17
CA VAL A 56 3.01 -34.25 -6.47
C VAL A 56 2.21 -35.05 -5.44
N ALA A 57 2.39 -34.76 -4.16
CA ALA A 57 1.64 -35.42 -3.09
C ALA A 57 0.12 -35.25 -3.20
N LYS A 58 -0.36 -34.13 -3.77
CA LYS A 58 -1.78 -33.93 -4.06
C LYS A 58 -2.29 -34.89 -5.12
N VAL A 59 -1.50 -35.13 -6.17
CA VAL A 59 -1.88 -36.04 -7.27
C VAL A 59 -1.89 -37.48 -6.80
N THR A 60 -0.96 -37.88 -5.93
CA THR A 60 -0.85 -39.25 -5.43
C THR A 60 -1.77 -39.56 -4.23
N GLY A 61 -2.73 -38.70 -3.92
CA GLY A 61 -3.70 -38.92 -2.83
C GLY A 61 -3.10 -38.82 -1.41
N GLY A 62 -2.16 -37.90 -1.20
CA GLY A 62 -1.47 -37.73 0.09
C GLY A 62 -2.36 -37.26 1.25
N ALA A 63 -1.85 -37.45 2.48
CA ALA A 63 -2.55 -37.13 3.73
C ALA A 63 -3.08 -35.67 3.78
N PRO A 64 -4.27 -35.44 4.41
CA PRO A 64 -4.93 -34.13 4.45
C PRO A 64 -4.07 -33.04 5.08
N ASN A 65 -3.23 -33.39 6.06
CA ASN A 65 -2.30 -32.46 6.70
C ASN A 65 -1.28 -31.86 5.71
N LYS A 66 -0.85 -32.63 4.69
CA LYS A 66 0.04 -32.12 3.64
C LYS A 66 -0.70 -31.19 2.68
N LEU A 67 -1.97 -31.48 2.39
CA LEU A 67 -2.81 -30.65 1.51
C LEU A 67 -3.11 -29.27 2.12
N SER A 68 -3.37 -29.22 3.43
CA SER A 68 -3.62 -27.98 4.17
C SER A 68 -2.43 -27.01 4.10
N LYS A 69 -1.19 -27.51 3.99
CA LYS A 69 0.03 -26.70 3.87
C LYS A 69 0.13 -25.95 2.54
N ILE A 70 -0.51 -26.43 1.47
CA ILE A 70 -0.43 -25.82 0.13
C ILE A 70 -0.86 -24.34 0.16
N LYS A 71 -1.96 -24.03 0.86
CA LYS A 71 -2.46 -22.65 0.97
C LYS A 71 -1.48 -21.75 1.72
N VAL A 72 -0.86 -22.28 2.77
CA VAL A 72 0.11 -21.56 3.59
C VAL A 72 1.36 -21.25 2.78
N VAL A 73 1.97 -22.26 2.14
CA VAL A 73 3.18 -22.09 1.31
C VAL A 73 2.96 -21.12 0.16
N ARG A 74 1.81 -21.17 -0.53
CA ARG A 74 1.47 -20.19 -1.59
C ARG A 74 1.41 -18.76 -1.08
N THR A 75 0.83 -18.57 0.11
CA THR A 75 0.73 -17.26 0.75
C THR A 75 2.10 -16.76 1.16
N SER A 76 2.96 -17.63 1.71
CA SER A 76 4.36 -17.33 2.06
C SER A 76 5.18 -16.89 0.84
N ILE A 77 5.07 -17.61 -0.29
CA ILE A 77 5.76 -17.22 -1.54
C ILE A 77 5.31 -15.82 -2.01
N ALA A 78 4.00 -15.56 -1.97
CA ALA A 78 3.46 -14.26 -2.37
C ALA A 78 3.98 -13.13 -1.45
N GLN A 79 4.08 -13.37 -0.14
CA GLN A 79 4.64 -12.40 0.82
C GLN A 79 6.11 -12.08 0.52
N VAL A 80 6.95 -13.10 0.31
CA VAL A 80 8.39 -12.90 -0.01
C VAL A 80 8.56 -12.11 -1.31
N LEU A 81 7.83 -12.49 -2.37
CA LEU A 81 7.85 -11.77 -3.65
C LEU A 81 7.38 -10.32 -3.51
N THR A 82 6.39 -10.08 -2.65
CA THR A 82 5.88 -8.73 -2.38
C THR A 82 6.94 -7.87 -1.72
N VAL A 83 7.66 -8.39 -0.71
CA VAL A 83 8.75 -7.66 -0.04
C VAL A 83 9.90 -7.36 -1.01
N ILE A 84 10.31 -8.33 -1.85
CA ILE A 84 11.32 -8.11 -2.90
C ILE A 84 10.87 -7.00 -3.86
N SER A 85 9.61 -7.03 -4.30
CA SER A 85 9.06 -6.02 -5.22
C SER A 85 8.94 -4.63 -4.58
N GLN A 86 8.58 -4.56 -3.29
CA GLN A 86 8.50 -3.32 -2.52
C GLN A 86 9.89 -2.69 -2.38
N THR A 87 10.88 -3.45 -1.95
CA THR A 87 12.26 -2.97 -1.77
C THR A 87 12.89 -2.54 -3.09
N GLN A 88 12.66 -3.28 -4.19
CA GLN A 88 13.10 -2.89 -5.52
C GLN A 88 12.48 -1.56 -5.96
N LYS A 89 11.16 -1.40 -5.81
CA LYS A 89 10.46 -0.15 -6.17
C LYS A 89 10.90 1.03 -5.30
N ALA A 90 11.16 0.82 -4.01
CA ALA A 90 11.66 1.88 -3.12
C ALA A 90 13.03 2.39 -3.60
N LYS A 91 13.97 1.48 -3.85
CA LYS A 91 15.31 1.82 -4.40
C LYS A 91 15.23 2.54 -5.75
N LEU A 92 14.30 2.12 -6.63
CA LEU A 92 14.06 2.82 -7.89
C LEU A 92 13.47 4.22 -7.69
N ARG A 93 12.54 4.40 -6.74
CA ARG A 93 11.98 5.73 -6.44
C ARG A 93 13.06 6.68 -5.92
N GLU A 94 13.99 6.19 -5.10
CA GLU A 94 15.15 6.95 -4.63
C GLU A 94 16.08 7.32 -5.79
N ALA A 95 16.44 6.35 -6.63
CA ALA A 95 17.35 6.56 -7.77
C ALA A 95 16.79 7.52 -8.84
N TYR A 96 15.47 7.59 -9.00
CA TYR A 96 14.80 8.48 -9.96
C TYR A 96 14.18 9.72 -9.31
N LYS A 97 14.46 9.98 -8.03
CA LYS A 97 13.97 11.18 -7.34
C LYS A 97 14.46 12.43 -8.08
N ASN A 98 13.55 13.39 -8.30
CA ASN A 98 13.81 14.67 -8.96
C ASN A 98 14.23 14.61 -10.45
N LYS A 99 14.31 13.43 -11.05
CA LYS A 99 14.56 13.31 -12.50
C LYS A 99 13.30 13.71 -13.27
N LYS A 100 13.47 14.52 -14.33
CA LYS A 100 12.37 14.95 -15.21
C LYS A 100 11.65 13.76 -15.86
N TYR A 101 12.40 12.76 -16.29
CA TYR A 101 11.88 11.58 -16.98
C TYR A 101 11.85 10.38 -16.03
N LEU A 102 10.64 10.00 -15.63
CA LEU A 102 10.38 8.80 -14.83
C LEU A 102 9.93 7.65 -15.74
N PRO A 103 10.32 6.40 -15.44
CA PRO A 103 9.72 5.22 -16.05
C PRO A 103 8.20 5.19 -15.84
N LEU A 104 7.47 4.60 -16.80
CA LEU A 104 6.00 4.56 -16.81
C LEU A 104 5.41 3.92 -15.54
N ASP A 105 6.08 2.92 -14.97
CA ASP A 105 5.64 2.20 -13.76
C ASP A 105 5.70 3.05 -12.49
N LEU A 106 6.63 3.99 -12.43
CA LEU A 106 6.85 4.87 -11.28
C LEU A 106 5.95 6.13 -11.33
N ARG A 107 5.40 6.44 -12.50
CA ARG A 107 4.52 7.59 -12.72
C ARG A 107 3.23 7.45 -11.89
N PRO A 108 2.74 8.53 -11.27
CA PRO A 108 1.46 8.47 -10.55
C PRO A 108 0.32 8.08 -11.50
N LYS A 109 -0.46 7.08 -11.11
CA LYS A 109 -1.62 6.63 -11.86
C LYS A 109 -2.78 7.61 -11.66
N LYS A 110 -3.06 8.41 -12.68
CA LYS A 110 -4.21 9.34 -12.75
C LYS A 110 -5.00 9.05 -14.01
N THR A 111 -6.25 9.52 -14.08
CA THR A 111 -7.06 9.41 -15.30
C THR A 111 -6.42 10.19 -16.44
N ARG A 112 -6.74 9.80 -17.68
CA ARG A 112 -6.20 10.45 -18.90
C ARG A 112 -6.53 11.95 -18.92
N ALA A 113 -7.76 12.33 -18.56
CA ALA A 113 -8.19 13.72 -18.48
C ALA A 113 -7.33 14.53 -17.49
N ILE A 114 -7.09 14.01 -16.28
CA ILE A 114 -6.26 14.68 -15.27
C ILE A 114 -4.79 14.81 -15.72
N ARG A 115 -4.27 13.89 -16.53
CA ARG A 115 -2.91 14.01 -17.07
C ARG A 115 -2.78 15.05 -18.19
N ARG A 116 -3.87 15.34 -18.91
CA ARG A 116 -3.91 16.25 -20.06
C ARG A 116 -4.32 17.68 -19.70
N ARG A 117 -5.01 17.88 -18.57
CA ARG A 117 -5.38 19.22 -18.11
C ARG A 117 -4.14 20.07 -17.83
N LEU A 118 -4.29 21.39 -17.95
CA LEU A 118 -3.27 22.37 -17.60
C LEU A 118 -2.91 22.28 -16.11
N THR A 119 -1.67 22.67 -15.78
CA THR A 119 -1.25 22.79 -14.38
C THR A 119 -2.00 23.94 -13.69
N LYS A 120 -2.18 23.88 -12.37
CA LYS A 120 -2.89 24.93 -11.61
C LYS A 120 -2.25 26.31 -11.85
N HIS A 121 -0.93 26.35 -11.90
CA HIS A 121 -0.16 27.56 -12.23
C HIS A 121 -0.50 28.09 -13.63
N GLN A 122 -0.53 27.23 -14.64
CA GLN A 122 -0.91 27.65 -16.01
C GLN A 122 -2.33 28.19 -16.09
N VAL A 123 -3.27 27.60 -15.34
CA VAL A 123 -4.66 28.09 -15.29
C VAL A 123 -4.74 29.44 -14.57
N SER A 124 -3.93 29.66 -13.54
CA SER A 124 -3.91 30.91 -12.78
C SER A 124 -3.06 32.01 -13.42
N ILE A 125 -2.23 31.71 -14.42
CA ILE A 125 -1.50 32.73 -15.16
C ILE A 125 -2.51 33.55 -15.94
N THR A 126 -2.84 34.70 -15.38
CA THR A 126 -3.58 35.77 -16.03
C THR A 126 -2.59 36.68 -16.74
N GLY A 127 -2.96 37.23 -17.90
CA GLY A 127 -2.14 38.25 -18.56
C GLY A 127 -1.95 39.48 -17.66
N SER A 128 -0.88 40.25 -17.88
CA SER A 128 -0.59 41.47 -17.11
C SER A 128 -1.78 42.44 -17.07
N PHE A 129 -2.48 42.54 -18.20
CA PHE A 129 -3.64 43.40 -18.36
C PHE A 129 -4.91 42.93 -17.62
N THR A 130 -5.16 41.62 -17.57
CA THR A 130 -6.28 41.09 -16.79
C THR A 130 -5.99 41.17 -15.30
N HIS A 131 -4.72 41.01 -14.91
CA HIS A 131 -4.28 41.12 -13.52
C HIS A 131 -4.51 42.53 -12.96
N THR A 132 -4.07 43.58 -13.67
CA THR A 132 -4.27 44.97 -13.23
C THR A 132 -5.75 45.35 -13.14
N ARG A 133 -6.60 44.84 -14.05
CA ARG A 133 -8.07 45.03 -13.99
C ARG A 133 -8.70 44.37 -12.77
N ASP A 134 -8.32 43.12 -12.48
CA ASP A 134 -8.81 42.39 -11.31
C ASP A 134 -8.35 43.05 -9.99
N ASP A 135 -7.16 43.65 -9.96
CA ASP A 135 -6.66 44.38 -8.79
C ASP A 135 -7.38 45.71 -8.58
N LEU A 136 -7.68 46.45 -9.66
CA LEU A 136 -8.45 47.70 -9.60
C LEU A 136 -9.88 47.44 -9.11
N THR A 137 -10.54 46.41 -9.63
CA THR A 137 -11.91 46.05 -9.20
C THR A 137 -11.96 45.62 -7.74
N LYS A 138 -10.97 44.87 -7.23
CA LYS A 138 -10.87 44.55 -5.80
C LYS A 138 -10.66 45.79 -4.92
N ARG A 139 -9.84 46.75 -5.34
CA ARG A 139 -9.66 48.03 -4.62
C ARG A 139 -10.93 48.88 -4.59
N LEU A 140 -11.66 48.93 -5.70
CA LEU A 140 -12.93 49.66 -5.76
C LEU A 140 -13.99 48.99 -4.88
N LEU A 141 -14.10 47.66 -4.91
CA LEU A 141 -15.02 46.90 -4.06
C LEU A 141 -14.71 47.07 -2.58
N SER A 142 -13.44 47.01 -2.16
CA SER A 142 -13.09 47.25 -0.75
C SER A 142 -13.42 48.68 -0.32
N LYS A 143 -13.18 49.68 -1.18
CA LYS A 143 -13.52 51.06 -0.88
C LYS A 143 -15.03 51.30 -0.74
N VAL A 144 -15.86 50.55 -1.46
CA VAL A 144 -17.33 50.60 -1.31
C VAL A 144 -17.80 49.85 -0.06
N LEU A 145 -17.21 48.69 0.25
CA LEU A 145 -17.66 47.83 1.35
C LEU A 145 -17.24 48.32 2.75
N TYR A 146 -16.10 49.02 2.86
CA TYR A 146 -15.61 49.62 4.11
C TYR A 146 -15.94 51.11 4.25
N HIS A 147 -16.73 51.65 3.31
CA HIS A 147 -17.33 52.97 3.42
C HIS A 147 -18.79 52.78 3.86
N VAL A 148 -18.95 52.30 5.10
CA VAL A 148 -20.23 52.31 5.82
C VAL A 148 -20.12 53.49 6.80
N PRO A 149 -21.06 54.45 6.79
CA PRO A 149 -21.03 55.61 7.68
C PRO A 149 -21.12 55.23 9.16
#